data_AF-A0A7V3JSR3-F1
#
_entry.id   AF-A0A7V3JSR3-F1
#
_cell.length_a   1.000
_cell.length_b   1.000
_cell.length_c   1.000
_cell.angle_alpha   90.00
_cell.angle_beta   90.00
_cell.angle_gamma   90.00
#
_symmetry.space_group_name_H-M   'P 1'
#
loop_
_entity.id
_entity.type
_entity.pdbx_description
1 polymer ?
#
loop_
_entity_poly.entity_id
_entity_poly.type
_entity_poly.pdbx_seq_one_letter_code
_entity_poly.pdbx_strand_id
1 'polypeptide(L)'
;MNIRIIKRAFSLIELSTAIIIILFLLGGLLKSIDIIKTNSLTRDTQRIAQIDRLAKILQLILMENPKIFIGSSSVVYLSLPMQSATTNCQVDYPNLPDLPSGWQYYCANKNDYLKTNGSGWLPVDFSNIPQIKLESLPVDPLNNDKNFFAYVANNDKKEFEFLTILESSSNKGPNSISAQDGGTSYYLYEAGNNKSITPEDIELALGIPSGEIVWVQTENFGIYYDDIDAISLDDNYIYLGGGHEVDHQYSNWKWVIEKREKRTGEIVWATITDVTPGNYR
;
A
#
# COMPACT_ATOMS: atom_id res chain seq x y z
N MET A 1 34.21 -65.14 24.51
CA MET A 1 34.73 -64.31 23.40
C MET A 1 34.81 -62.87 23.92
N ASN A 2 36.00 -62.39 24.27
CA ASN A 2 36.18 -61.04 24.83
C ASN A 2 36.20 -60.01 23.70
N ILE A 3 35.18 -59.14 23.65
CA ILE A 3 35.12 -58.04 22.69
C ILE A 3 36.04 -56.91 23.17
N ARG A 4 37.13 -56.69 22.44
CA ARG A 4 38.08 -55.61 22.70
C ARG A 4 37.51 -54.32 22.10
N ILE A 5 36.99 -53.41 22.93
CA ILE A 5 36.53 -52.09 22.48
C ILE A 5 37.77 -51.21 22.24
N ILE A 6 38.12 -50.98 20.97
CA ILE A 6 39.17 -50.04 20.58
C ILE A 6 38.58 -48.63 20.69
N LYS A 7 38.89 -47.90 21.77
CA LYS A 7 38.62 -46.46 21.83
C LYS A 7 39.58 -45.75 20.87
N ARG A 8 39.11 -45.37 19.69
CA ARG A 8 39.85 -44.46 18.80
C ARG A 8 39.74 -43.04 19.38
N ALA A 9 40.84 -42.52 19.90
CA ALA A 9 40.93 -41.11 20.27
C ALA A 9 41.22 -40.31 18.99
N PHE A 10 40.42 -39.28 18.73
CA PHE A 10 40.66 -38.37 17.61
C PHE A 10 41.95 -37.59 17.85
N SER A 11 42.72 -37.38 16.79
CA SER A 11 43.90 -36.52 16.89
C SER A 11 43.48 -35.05 16.99
N LEU A 12 44.29 -34.24 17.69
CA LEU A 12 44.10 -32.79 17.78
C LEU A 12 44.03 -32.14 16.39
N ILE A 13 44.76 -32.71 15.41
CA ILE A 13 44.80 -32.18 14.06
C ILE A 13 43.49 -32.44 13.31
N GLU A 14 42.92 -33.65 13.40
CA GLU A 14 41.60 -33.96 12.81
C GLU A 14 40.52 -33.06 13.40
N LEU A 15 40.53 -32.87 14.72
CA LEU A 15 39.57 -31.99 15.40
C LEU A 15 39.71 -30.54 14.90
N SER A 16 40.94 -30.05 14.75
CA SER A 16 41.18 -28.69 14.26
C SER A 16 40.72 -28.50 12.81
N THR A 17 40.97 -29.47 11.94
CA THR A 17 40.53 -29.40 10.53
C THR A 17 39.02 -29.46 10.39
N ALA A 18 38.34 -30.29 11.19
CA ALA A 18 36.89 -30.38 11.19
C ALA A 18 36.24 -29.07 11.64
N ILE A 19 36.78 -28.42 12.68
CA ILE A 19 36.29 -27.13 13.17
C ILE A 19 36.45 -26.05 12.10
N ILE A 20 37.59 -25.99 11.41
CA ILE A 20 37.83 -25.01 10.34
C ILE A 20 36.81 -25.19 9.21
N ILE A 21 36.55 -26.43 8.78
CA ILE A 21 35.56 -26.72 7.74
C ILE A 21 34.16 -26.35 8.20
N ILE A 22 33.78 -26.67 9.44
CA ILE A 22 32.48 -26.30 10.00
C ILE A 22 32.32 -24.77 10.05
N LEU A 23 33.35 -24.03 10.47
CA LEU A 23 33.32 -22.57 10.52
C LEU A 23 33.23 -21.95 9.12
N PHE A 24 33.91 -22.54 8.13
CA PHE A 24 33.84 -22.09 6.74
C PHE A 24 32.47 -22.37 6.12
N LEU A 25 31.87 -23.54 6.42
CA LEU A 25 30.51 -23.89 5.98
C LEU A 25 29.44 -23.04 6.68
N LEU A 26 29.58 -22.76 7.98
CA LEU A 26 28.71 -21.82 8.70
C LEU A 26 28.84 -20.39 8.15
N GLY A 27 30.07 -19.97 7.83
CA GLY A 27 30.33 -18.67 7.21
C GLY A 27 29.67 -18.52 5.83
N GLY A 28 29.61 -19.60 5.05
CA GLY A 28 28.91 -19.65 3.75
C GLY A 28 27.38 -19.74 3.84
N LEU A 29 26.83 -20.14 5.00
CA LEU A 29 25.39 -20.24 5.25
C LEU A 29 24.75 -18.92 5.72
N LEU A 30 25.55 -17.95 6.17
CA LEU A 30 25.10 -16.57 6.35
C LEU A 30 25.04 -15.83 5.01
N LYS A 31 24.41 -16.46 4.01
CA LYS A 31 23.94 -15.78 2.82
C LYS A 31 22.88 -14.78 3.31
N SER A 32 23.21 -13.51 3.19
CA SER A 32 22.43 -12.34 3.60
C SER A 32 20.93 -12.55 3.42
N ILE A 33 20.24 -12.90 4.51
CA ILE A 33 18.83 -12.56 4.62
C ILE A 33 18.81 -11.05 4.54
N ASP A 34 18.07 -10.49 3.59
CA ASP A 34 17.85 -9.05 3.55
C ASP A 34 17.05 -8.67 4.81
N ILE A 35 17.77 -8.30 5.86
CA ILE A 35 17.21 -7.96 7.18
C ILE A 35 16.16 -6.85 7.04
N ILE A 36 16.32 -5.95 6.05
CA ILE A 36 15.37 -4.88 5.75
C ILE A 36 14.06 -5.48 5.23
N LYS A 37 14.14 -6.42 4.27
CA LYS A 37 12.95 -7.11 3.74
C LYS A 37 12.21 -7.89 4.82
N THR A 38 12.91 -8.63 5.68
CA THR A 38 12.28 -9.37 6.79
C THR A 38 11.61 -8.43 7.80
N ASN A 39 12.20 -7.26 8.07
CA ASN A 39 11.62 -6.27 8.97
C ASN A 39 10.37 -5.60 8.38
N SER A 40 10.37 -5.29 7.08
CA SER A 40 9.20 -4.73 6.39
C SER A 40 8.01 -5.70 6.42
N LEU A 41 8.23 -6.98 6.12
CA LEU A 41 7.19 -8.02 6.18
C LEU A 41 6.63 -8.21 7.60
N THR A 42 7.50 -8.12 8.62
CA THR A 42 7.08 -8.21 10.02
C THR A 42 6.19 -7.02 10.40
N ARG A 43 6.58 -5.79 10.03
CA ARG A 43 5.77 -4.60 10.29
C ARG A 43 4.46 -4.62 9.51
N ASP A 44 4.46 -5.07 8.26
CA ASP A 44 3.23 -5.23 7.47
C ASP A 44 2.26 -6.22 8.12
N THR A 45 2.77 -7.34 8.64
CA THR A 45 1.94 -8.29 9.41
C THR A 45 1.32 -7.62 10.64
N GLN A 46 2.07 -6.74 11.33
CA GLN A 46 1.55 -5.98 12.46
C GLN A 46 0.50 -4.95 12.04
N ARG A 47 0.72 -4.21 10.94
CA ARG A 47 -0.25 -3.24 10.39
C ARG A 47 -1.58 -3.90 10.07
N ILE A 48 -1.53 -4.98 9.29
CA ILE A 48 -2.72 -5.77 8.90
C ILE A 48 -3.47 -6.24 10.15
N ALA A 49 -2.77 -6.88 11.09
CA ALA A 49 -3.39 -7.40 12.31
C ALA A 49 -4.02 -6.30 13.17
N GLN A 50 -3.40 -5.11 13.23
CA GLN A 50 -3.91 -3.98 14.01
C GLN A 50 -5.15 -3.36 13.38
N ILE A 51 -5.14 -3.08 12.07
CA ILE A 51 -6.33 -2.48 11.43
C ILE A 51 -7.49 -3.47 11.35
N ASP A 52 -7.23 -4.77 11.10
CA ASP A 52 -8.25 -5.81 11.14
C ASP A 52 -8.89 -5.91 12.53
N ARG A 53 -8.07 -5.78 13.59
CA ARG A 53 -8.56 -5.79 14.97
C ARG A 53 -9.45 -4.57 15.23
N LEU A 54 -9.04 -3.37 14.80
CA LEU A 54 -9.85 -2.17 14.94
C LEU A 54 -11.17 -2.29 14.17
N ALA A 55 -11.14 -2.78 12.93
CA ALA A 55 -12.33 -2.97 12.13
C ALA A 55 -13.31 -3.96 12.77
N LYS A 56 -12.82 -5.10 13.27
CA LYS A 56 -13.65 -6.08 13.99
C LYS A 56 -14.23 -5.50 15.28
N ILE A 57 -13.42 -4.80 16.07
CA ILE A 57 -13.89 -4.13 17.29
C ILE A 57 -14.99 -3.13 16.96
N LEU A 58 -14.79 -2.26 15.97
CA LEU A 58 -15.76 -1.23 15.62
C LEU A 58 -17.06 -1.85 15.07
N GLN A 59 -16.95 -2.92 14.27
CA GLN A 59 -18.12 -3.68 13.81
C GLN A 59 -18.92 -4.26 14.98
N LEU A 60 -18.25 -4.85 15.99
CA LEU A 60 -18.92 -5.38 17.19
C LEU A 60 -19.61 -4.26 17.98
N ILE A 61 -18.95 -3.11 18.12
CA ILE A 61 -19.51 -1.94 18.80
C ILE A 61 -20.76 -1.42 18.10
N LEU A 62 -20.75 -1.37 16.76
CA LEU A 62 -21.92 -0.96 15.99
C LEU A 62 -23.10 -1.95 16.14
N MET A 63 -22.82 -3.23 16.35
CA MET A 63 -23.86 -4.23 16.63
C MET A 63 -24.50 -4.04 18.01
N GLU A 64 -23.73 -3.62 19.02
CA GLU A 64 -24.22 -3.40 20.39
C GLU A 64 -24.86 -2.01 20.56
N ASN A 65 -24.27 -0.98 19.96
CA ASN A 65 -24.75 0.39 19.98
C ASN A 65 -24.79 0.99 18.57
N PRO A 66 -25.86 0.73 17.79
CA PRO A 66 -26.01 1.25 16.43
C PRO A 66 -26.06 2.78 16.31
N LYS A 67 -26.22 3.49 17.43
CA LYS A 67 -26.30 4.96 17.48
C LYS A 67 -24.99 5.63 17.87
N ILE A 68 -23.95 4.86 18.18
CA ILE A 68 -22.65 5.42 18.55
C ILE A 68 -22.12 6.34 17.45
N PHE A 69 -21.45 7.43 17.86
CA PHE A 69 -20.73 8.28 16.95
C PHE A 69 -19.47 7.56 16.48
N ILE A 70 -19.25 7.52 15.16
CA ILE A 70 -18.07 6.87 14.57
C ILE A 70 -17.13 7.84 13.84
N GLY A 71 -17.45 9.13 13.81
CA GLY A 71 -16.68 10.13 13.08
C GLY A 71 -17.56 11.00 12.20
N SER A 72 -16.96 12.04 11.62
CA SER A 72 -17.62 12.91 10.64
C SER A 72 -17.30 12.46 9.23
N SER A 73 -18.28 12.57 8.33
CA SER A 73 -18.08 12.42 6.88
C SER A 73 -17.07 13.45 6.36
N SER A 74 -16.36 13.09 5.28
CA SER A 74 -15.37 13.95 4.62
C SER A 74 -14.19 14.37 5.51
N VAL A 75 -13.81 13.52 6.47
CA VAL A 75 -12.63 13.69 7.32
C VAL A 75 -11.77 12.44 7.24
N VAL A 76 -10.47 12.62 6.98
CA VAL A 76 -9.47 11.55 7.04
C VAL A 76 -8.74 11.66 8.38
N TYR A 77 -9.06 10.76 9.30
CA TYR A 77 -8.45 10.70 10.63
C TYR A 77 -7.13 9.93 10.56
N LEU A 78 -6.02 10.52 11.01
CA LEU A 78 -4.69 9.91 10.94
C LEU A 78 -4.14 9.58 12.32
N SER A 79 -3.43 8.46 12.45
CA SER A 79 -2.76 8.03 13.68
C SER A 79 -1.56 8.89 14.12
N LEU A 80 -1.37 10.05 13.49
CA LEU A 80 -0.26 10.96 13.71
C LEU A 80 -0.54 11.94 14.88
N PRO A 81 0.44 12.19 15.76
CA PRO A 81 0.26 13.11 16.89
C PRO A 81 0.49 14.58 16.53
N MET A 82 -0.52 15.44 16.72
CA MET A 82 -0.37 16.90 16.59
C MET A 82 0.45 17.51 17.73
N GLN A 83 1.50 18.26 17.38
CA GLN A 83 2.21 19.16 18.28
C GLN A 83 1.54 20.54 18.34
N SER A 84 1.03 21.02 17.21
CA SER A 84 0.36 22.32 17.12
C SER A 84 -1.01 22.32 17.81
N ALA A 85 -1.48 23.51 18.19
CA ALA A 85 -2.79 23.71 18.84
C ALA A 85 -3.99 23.65 17.85
N THR A 86 -3.87 22.82 16.81
CA THR A 86 -4.90 22.59 15.78
C THR A 86 -5.10 21.09 15.59
N THR A 87 -6.12 20.70 14.83
CA THR A 87 -6.36 19.30 14.46
C THR A 87 -6.06 19.02 12.99
N ASN A 88 -5.67 20.02 12.20
CA ASN A 88 -5.34 19.80 10.79
C ASN A 88 -3.91 19.25 10.67
N CYS A 89 -3.80 17.97 10.29
CA CYS A 89 -2.52 17.28 10.16
C CYS A 89 -1.52 18.01 9.27
N GLN A 90 -1.96 18.67 8.20
CA GLN A 90 -1.06 19.33 7.24
C GLN A 90 -0.22 20.46 7.86
N VAL A 91 -0.62 20.99 9.01
CA VAL A 91 0.16 22.01 9.72
C VAL A 91 1.49 21.45 10.22
N ASP A 92 1.48 20.23 10.77
CA ASP A 92 2.68 19.58 11.31
C ASP A 92 3.32 18.60 10.30
N TYR A 93 2.55 18.16 9.31
CA TYR A 93 2.94 17.21 8.27
C TYR A 93 2.68 17.81 6.87
N PRO A 94 3.47 18.81 6.45
CA PRO A 94 3.22 19.56 5.21
C PRO A 94 3.44 18.74 3.93
N ASN A 95 4.04 17.56 4.04
CA ASN A 95 4.23 16.62 2.92
C ASN A 95 3.05 15.67 2.72
N LEU A 96 2.03 15.73 3.58
CA LEU A 96 0.79 15.00 3.33
C LEU A 96 0.19 15.50 2.01
N PRO A 97 -0.34 14.60 1.17
CA PRO A 97 -0.87 14.99 -0.12
C PRO A 97 -2.10 15.89 0.05
N ASP A 98 -2.40 16.68 -0.97
CA ASP A 98 -3.60 17.51 -0.97
C ASP A 98 -4.84 16.63 -1.04
N LEU A 99 -5.86 17.00 -0.25
CA LEU A 99 -7.15 16.35 -0.29
C LEU A 99 -8.09 17.02 -1.29
N PRO A 100 -9.08 16.28 -1.81
CA PRO A 100 -10.12 16.83 -2.68
C PRO A 100 -10.93 17.91 -1.98
N SER A 101 -11.55 18.80 -2.77
CA SER A 101 -12.40 19.86 -2.23
C SER A 101 -13.49 19.31 -1.31
N GLY A 102 -13.58 19.86 -0.09
CA GLY A 102 -14.56 19.45 0.93
C GLY A 102 -14.05 18.38 1.90
N TRP A 103 -12.87 17.81 1.68
CA TRP A 103 -12.20 16.91 2.60
C TRP A 103 -11.17 17.63 3.46
N GLN A 104 -10.92 17.10 4.65
CA GLN A 104 -9.90 17.60 5.55
C GLN A 104 -9.23 16.47 6.33
N TYR A 105 -7.98 16.69 6.71
CA TYR A 105 -7.30 15.81 7.65
C TYR A 105 -7.67 16.14 9.10
N TYR A 106 -7.69 15.11 9.94
CA TYR A 106 -7.76 15.24 11.38
C TYR A 106 -6.66 14.43 12.06
N CYS A 107 -5.92 15.08 12.94
CA CYS A 107 -4.96 14.47 13.84
C CYS A 107 -5.25 14.95 15.27
N ALA A 108 -5.22 14.02 16.22
CA ALA A 108 -5.43 14.35 17.63
C ALA A 108 -4.15 14.92 18.27
N ASN A 109 -4.31 15.68 19.36
CA ASN A 109 -3.18 16.23 20.12
C ASN A 109 -2.23 15.11 20.59
N LYS A 110 -0.92 15.38 20.62
CA LYS A 110 0.12 14.42 21.05
C LYS A 110 -0.16 13.75 22.40
N ASN A 111 -0.82 14.45 23.32
CA ASN A 111 -1.13 13.89 24.64
C ASN A 111 -2.37 12.99 24.64
N ASP A 112 -3.20 13.09 23.60
CA ASP A 112 -4.53 12.49 23.54
C ASP A 112 -4.68 11.46 22.42
N TYR A 113 -3.83 11.48 21.39
CA TYR A 113 -4.02 10.69 20.17
C TYR A 113 -4.17 9.18 20.38
N LEU A 114 -3.65 8.63 21.47
CA LEU A 114 -3.78 7.21 21.82
C LEU A 114 -5.00 6.89 22.70
N LYS A 115 -5.76 7.89 23.15
CA LYS A 115 -6.89 7.70 24.04
C LYS A 115 -8.04 7.00 23.35
N THR A 116 -8.77 6.19 24.12
CA THR A 116 -9.87 5.33 23.65
C THR A 116 -11.23 5.85 24.08
N ASN A 117 -11.33 7.12 24.47
CA ASN A 117 -12.54 7.76 24.98
C ASN A 117 -13.17 8.72 23.96
N GLY A 118 -12.88 8.56 22.67
CA GLY A 118 -13.31 9.45 21.59
C GLY A 118 -12.45 10.70 21.35
N SER A 119 -11.46 10.98 22.20
CA SER A 119 -10.52 12.10 22.01
C SER A 119 -9.22 11.74 21.26
N GLY A 120 -9.01 10.45 20.99
CA GLY A 120 -7.86 9.96 20.25
C GLY A 120 -7.94 10.24 18.75
N TRP A 121 -7.01 9.65 17.98
CA TRP A 121 -7.02 9.79 16.53
C TRP A 121 -8.26 9.14 15.89
N LEU A 122 -8.77 8.06 16.49
CA LEU A 122 -10.02 7.42 16.12
C LEU A 122 -11.17 8.02 16.96
N PRO A 123 -12.17 8.69 16.36
CA PRO A 123 -13.20 9.45 17.08
C PRO A 123 -14.33 8.56 17.62
N VAL A 124 -13.98 7.46 18.28
CA VAL A 124 -14.92 6.48 18.86
C VAL A 124 -14.64 6.35 20.35
N ASP A 125 -15.69 6.42 21.17
CA ASP A 125 -15.60 6.17 22.61
C ASP A 125 -15.82 4.69 22.93
N PHE A 126 -14.74 4.02 23.33
CA PHE A 126 -14.73 2.60 23.70
C PHE A 126 -15.08 2.36 25.17
N SER A 127 -15.25 3.41 25.98
CA SER A 127 -15.38 3.30 27.45
C SER A 127 -16.64 2.58 27.91
N ASN A 128 -17.70 2.60 27.10
CA ASN A 128 -19.01 2.07 27.44
C ASN A 128 -19.28 0.65 26.88
N ILE A 129 -18.24 -0.07 26.46
CA ILE A 129 -18.34 -1.41 25.89
C ILE A 129 -17.66 -2.42 26.83
N PRO A 130 -18.41 -3.07 27.74
CA PRO A 130 -17.84 -3.88 28.83
C PRO A 130 -16.93 -5.03 28.37
N GLN A 131 -17.15 -5.57 27.16
CA GLN A 131 -16.44 -6.73 26.61
C GLN A 131 -15.16 -6.33 25.85
N ILE A 132 -14.95 -5.04 25.58
CA ILE A 132 -13.81 -4.55 24.79
C ILE A 132 -12.96 -3.63 25.65
N LYS A 133 -11.81 -4.14 26.09
CA LYS A 133 -10.80 -3.32 26.77
C LYS A 133 -9.68 -2.98 25.79
N LEU A 134 -9.77 -1.79 25.20
CA LEU A 134 -8.69 -1.20 24.42
C LEU A 134 -7.92 -0.23 25.32
N GLU A 135 -6.69 -0.59 25.69
CA GLU A 135 -5.85 0.22 26.59
C GLU A 135 -5.33 1.49 25.91
N SER A 136 -5.04 1.40 24.62
CA SER A 136 -4.65 2.51 23.75
C SER A 136 -5.02 2.21 22.31
N LEU A 137 -5.27 3.26 21.53
CA LEU A 137 -5.38 3.13 20.08
C LEU A 137 -4.02 2.72 19.51
N PRO A 138 -3.95 1.72 18.60
CA PRO A 138 -2.71 1.37 17.95
C PRO A 138 -2.31 2.46 16.96
N VAL A 139 -1.03 2.47 16.59
CA VAL A 139 -0.46 3.31 15.54
C VAL A 139 0.47 2.47 14.69
N ASP A 140 0.75 2.95 13.47
CA ASP A 140 1.75 2.34 12.61
C ASP A 140 3.08 2.12 13.36
N PRO A 141 3.80 1.01 13.17
CA PRO A 141 5.08 0.79 13.86
C PRO A 141 6.14 1.88 13.66
N LEU A 142 6.08 2.61 12.54
CA LEU A 142 6.96 3.74 12.22
C LEU A 142 6.30 5.11 12.49
N ASN A 143 4.97 5.19 12.43
CA ASN A 143 4.11 6.37 12.67
C ASN A 143 4.74 7.72 12.30
N ASN A 144 4.99 7.93 11.01
CA ASN A 144 5.59 9.14 10.45
C ASN A 144 4.79 9.64 9.24
N ASP A 145 5.24 10.71 8.58
CA ASP A 145 4.57 11.34 7.44
C ASP A 145 4.36 10.45 6.21
N LYS A 146 4.90 9.22 6.21
CA LYS A 146 4.72 8.21 5.16
C LYS A 146 4.03 6.93 5.62
N ASN A 147 4.04 6.63 6.91
CA ASN A 147 3.52 5.38 7.46
C ASN A 147 2.65 5.70 8.67
N PHE A 148 1.34 5.59 8.48
CA PHE A 148 0.32 5.86 9.49
C PHE A 148 -0.93 5.04 9.16
N PHE A 149 -1.82 4.90 10.15
CA PHE A 149 -3.18 4.44 9.90
C PHE A 149 -4.05 5.63 9.56
N ALA A 150 -4.86 5.47 8.53
CA ALA A 150 -5.93 6.38 8.16
C ALA A 150 -7.28 5.74 8.46
N TYR A 151 -8.27 6.58 8.76
CA TYR A 151 -9.65 6.16 9.00
C TYR A 151 -10.62 7.16 8.41
N VAL A 152 -11.66 6.64 7.75
CA VAL A 152 -12.76 7.40 7.16
C VAL A 152 -14.07 6.79 7.63
N ALA A 153 -15.08 7.62 7.85
CA ALA A 153 -16.40 7.17 8.30
C ALA A 153 -17.52 7.94 7.62
N ASN A 154 -18.63 7.24 7.39
CA ASN A 154 -19.94 7.83 7.17
C ASN A 154 -20.85 7.50 8.36
N ASN A 155 -21.03 8.46 9.25
CA ASN A 155 -21.76 8.24 10.49
C ASN A 155 -23.27 8.08 10.33
N ASP A 156 -23.84 8.54 9.21
CA ASP A 156 -25.27 8.37 8.93
C ASP A 156 -25.57 6.93 8.48
N LYS A 157 -24.69 6.36 7.65
CA LYS A 157 -24.80 4.99 7.16
C LYS A 157 -24.14 3.95 8.07
N LYS A 158 -23.36 4.40 9.07
CA LYS A 158 -22.50 3.55 9.91
C LYS A 158 -21.49 2.73 9.12
N GLU A 159 -20.99 3.32 8.04
CA GLU A 159 -19.96 2.76 7.20
C GLU A 159 -18.61 3.33 7.62
N PHE A 160 -17.58 2.50 7.60
CA PHE A 160 -16.23 2.92 7.95
C PHE A 160 -15.17 2.10 7.24
N GLU A 161 -14.00 2.72 7.12
CA GLU A 161 -12.85 2.19 6.42
C GLU A 161 -11.56 2.63 7.12
N PHE A 162 -10.67 1.67 7.33
CA PHE A 162 -9.29 1.87 7.77
C PHE A 162 -8.37 1.58 6.60
N LEU A 163 -7.36 2.42 6.41
CA LEU A 163 -6.37 2.29 5.35
C LEU A 163 -4.96 2.35 5.93
N THR A 164 -4.04 1.60 5.34
CA THR A 164 -2.61 1.70 5.65
C THR A 164 -1.78 1.35 4.44
N ILE A 165 -0.69 2.08 4.20
CA ILE A 165 0.32 1.64 3.24
C ILE A 165 1.13 0.50 3.85
N LEU A 166 1.40 -0.54 3.06
CA LEU A 166 2.33 -1.61 3.43
C LEU A 166 3.72 -1.29 2.88
N GLU A 167 4.78 -1.72 3.56
CA GLU A 167 6.15 -1.42 3.17
C GLU A 167 6.63 -2.34 2.04
N SER A 168 6.38 -3.65 2.18
CA SER A 168 6.87 -4.63 1.21
C SER A 168 6.20 -4.44 -0.15
N SER A 169 6.99 -4.35 -1.21
CA SER A 169 6.47 -4.32 -2.58
C SER A 169 5.68 -5.57 -2.95
N SER A 170 5.92 -6.72 -2.30
CA SER A 170 5.10 -7.92 -2.48
C SER A 170 3.67 -7.78 -1.94
N ASN A 171 3.46 -6.80 -1.06
CA ASN A 171 2.18 -6.55 -0.41
C ASN A 171 1.43 -5.37 -1.06
N LYS A 172 1.94 -4.85 -2.19
CA LYS A 172 1.33 -3.76 -2.97
C LYS A 172 1.22 -4.15 -4.44
N GLY A 173 0.25 -3.58 -5.14
CA GLY A 173 -0.05 -3.82 -6.54
C GLY A 173 -1.11 -4.90 -6.78
N PRO A 174 -1.51 -5.13 -8.05
CA PRO A 174 -2.71 -5.90 -8.42
C PRO A 174 -2.75 -7.36 -7.94
N ASN A 175 -1.59 -7.97 -7.68
CA ASN A 175 -1.47 -9.38 -7.27
C ASN A 175 -1.09 -9.53 -5.78
N SER A 176 -1.25 -8.48 -5.00
CA SER A 176 -0.81 -8.42 -3.60
C SER A 176 -1.95 -8.61 -2.60
N ILE A 177 -1.61 -8.70 -1.31
CA ILE A 177 -2.60 -8.76 -0.23
C ILE A 177 -3.51 -7.52 -0.20
N SER A 178 -2.97 -6.34 -0.52
CA SER A 178 -3.76 -5.09 -0.60
C SER A 178 -4.82 -5.18 -1.70
N ALA A 179 -4.52 -5.82 -2.84
CA ALA A 179 -5.52 -6.01 -3.90
C ALA A 179 -6.53 -7.13 -3.61
N GLN A 180 -6.34 -7.92 -2.55
CA GLN A 180 -7.14 -9.10 -2.21
C GLN A 180 -7.93 -8.95 -0.91
N ASP A 181 -7.87 -7.78 -0.27
CA ASP A 181 -8.61 -7.52 0.96
C ASP A 181 -10.10 -7.21 0.71
N GLY A 182 -10.50 -7.00 -0.54
CA GLY A 182 -11.89 -6.73 -0.93
C GLY A 182 -12.27 -5.25 -0.88
N GLY A 183 -11.30 -4.34 -0.81
CA GLY A 183 -11.51 -2.91 -0.99
C GLY A 183 -11.21 -2.40 -2.40
N THR A 184 -11.05 -1.08 -2.52
CA THR A 184 -10.90 -0.35 -3.77
C THR A 184 -9.47 0.04 -4.10
N SER A 185 -8.47 -0.20 -3.25
CA SER A 185 -7.06 0.11 -3.55
C SER A 185 -6.23 -1.14 -3.87
N TYR A 186 -5.16 -0.98 -4.66
CA TYR A 186 -4.13 -2.01 -4.82
C TYR A 186 -2.88 -1.74 -3.99
N TYR A 187 -2.75 -0.54 -3.41
CA TYR A 187 -1.53 -0.07 -2.76
C TYR A 187 -1.71 0.21 -1.26
N LEU A 188 -2.96 0.34 -0.82
CA LEU A 188 -3.36 0.41 0.58
C LEU A 188 -4.02 -0.90 0.97
N TYR A 189 -3.71 -1.40 2.16
CA TYR A 189 -4.48 -2.47 2.77
C TYR A 189 -5.67 -1.85 3.51
N GLU A 190 -6.85 -2.36 3.23
CA GLU A 190 -8.15 -1.80 3.58
C GLU A 190 -8.95 -2.74 4.48
N ALA A 191 -9.45 -2.22 5.60
CA ALA A 191 -10.27 -2.94 6.55
C ALA A 191 -11.48 -2.11 6.98
N GLY A 192 -12.66 -2.70 7.01
CA GLY A 192 -13.88 -1.93 7.22
C GLY A 192 -15.12 -2.78 6.97
N ASN A 193 -16.29 -2.21 7.26
CA ASN A 193 -17.56 -2.81 6.87
C ASN A 193 -18.03 -2.35 5.48
N ASN A 194 -17.48 -1.24 4.99
CA ASN A 194 -17.57 -0.79 3.61
C ASN A 194 -16.21 -0.18 3.22
N LYS A 195 -15.47 -0.88 2.36
CA LYS A 195 -14.09 -0.56 1.95
C LYS A 195 -14.06 0.18 0.60
N SER A 196 -15.02 1.08 0.42
CA SER A 196 -15.22 1.83 -0.82
C SER A 196 -15.83 3.21 -0.52
N ILE A 197 -15.64 3.70 0.71
CA ILE A 197 -16.16 5.00 1.13
C ILE A 197 -15.11 6.10 1.04
N THR A 198 -13.83 5.73 0.97
CA THR A 198 -12.73 6.65 0.71
C THR A 198 -12.72 6.95 -0.79
N PRO A 199 -12.75 8.24 -1.19
CA PRO A 199 -12.57 8.62 -2.58
C PRO A 199 -11.27 8.09 -3.18
N GLU A 200 -11.32 7.65 -4.44
CA GLU A 200 -10.17 7.07 -5.14
C GLU A 200 -8.97 8.03 -5.21
N ASP A 201 -9.22 9.34 -5.34
CA ASP A 201 -8.17 10.36 -5.33
C ASP A 201 -7.41 10.42 -3.99
N ILE A 202 -8.10 10.20 -2.87
CA ILE A 202 -7.48 10.05 -1.54
C ILE A 202 -6.71 8.73 -1.44
N GLU A 203 -7.30 7.61 -1.88
CA GLU A 203 -6.62 6.31 -1.86
C GLU A 203 -5.32 6.31 -2.68
N LEU A 204 -5.36 6.89 -3.88
CA LEU A 204 -4.20 7.04 -4.75
C LEU A 204 -3.13 7.92 -4.07
N ALA A 205 -3.54 9.05 -3.49
CA ALA A 205 -2.63 9.98 -2.84
C ALA A 205 -1.94 9.37 -1.60
N LEU A 206 -2.67 8.58 -0.80
CA LEU A 206 -2.13 7.92 0.40
C LEU A 206 -1.32 6.65 0.07
N GLY A 207 -1.72 5.91 -0.97
CA GLY A 207 -1.10 4.64 -1.36
C GLY A 207 0.14 4.77 -2.22
N ILE A 208 0.29 5.91 -2.92
CA ILE A 208 1.36 6.14 -3.89
C ILE A 208 2.01 7.50 -3.56
N PRO A 209 3.14 7.53 -2.84
CA PRO A 209 3.87 8.77 -2.61
C PRO A 209 4.25 9.43 -3.95
N SER A 210 4.24 10.76 -3.98
CA SER A 210 4.51 11.56 -5.18
C SER A 210 5.79 11.11 -5.90
N GLY A 211 5.65 10.64 -7.13
CA GLY A 211 6.77 10.21 -7.99
C GLY A 211 7.05 8.70 -8.02
N GLU A 212 6.31 7.87 -7.25
CA GLU A 212 6.39 6.42 -7.40
C GLU A 212 5.65 5.97 -8.68
N ILE A 213 6.28 5.10 -9.46
CA ILE A 213 5.71 4.60 -10.71
C ILE A 213 4.59 3.60 -10.39
N VAL A 214 3.36 3.92 -10.79
CA VAL A 214 2.17 3.07 -10.55
C VAL A 214 2.27 1.78 -11.34
N TRP A 215 2.48 1.90 -12.66
CA TRP A 215 2.70 0.80 -13.57
C TRP A 215 3.62 1.24 -14.70
N VAL A 216 4.28 0.26 -15.32
CA VAL A 216 5.02 0.43 -16.57
C VAL A 216 4.52 -0.64 -17.52
N GLN A 217 4.02 -0.21 -18.67
CA GLN A 217 3.78 -1.09 -19.80
C GLN A 217 4.78 -0.72 -20.88
N THR A 218 5.49 -1.73 -21.38
CA THR A 218 6.39 -1.59 -22.51
C THR A 218 5.84 -2.44 -23.64
N GLU A 219 5.28 -1.79 -24.64
CA GLU A 219 4.89 -2.42 -25.90
C GLU A 219 5.71 -1.77 -27.01
N ASN A 220 6.16 -2.60 -27.95
CA ASN A 220 6.93 -2.16 -29.11
C ASN A 220 6.09 -2.47 -30.35
N PHE A 221 5.64 -1.42 -31.03
CA PHE A 221 4.79 -1.53 -32.22
C PHE A 221 5.60 -1.49 -33.51
N GLY A 222 6.85 -1.03 -33.45
CA GLY A 222 7.72 -0.84 -34.60
C GLY A 222 9.04 -1.60 -34.55
N ILE A 223 9.82 -1.42 -35.61
CA ILE A 223 11.23 -1.84 -35.68
C ILE A 223 12.19 -0.64 -35.67
N TYR A 224 11.66 0.58 -35.77
CA TYR A 224 12.42 1.83 -35.80
C TYR A 224 12.02 2.73 -34.62
N TYR A 225 11.20 3.76 -34.87
CA TYR A 225 10.76 4.71 -33.86
C TYR A 225 9.29 4.51 -33.51
N ASP A 226 9.00 4.56 -32.21
CA ASP A 226 7.66 4.56 -31.64
C ASP A 226 7.52 5.84 -30.81
N ASP A 227 6.53 6.66 -31.13
CA ASP A 227 6.29 7.94 -30.47
C ASP A 227 4.85 8.02 -29.95
N ILE A 228 4.68 8.62 -28.77
CA ILE A 228 3.37 9.03 -28.23
C ILE A 228 3.24 10.53 -28.43
N ASP A 229 2.35 10.94 -29.32
CA ASP A 229 2.11 12.34 -29.68
C ASP A 229 1.02 13.02 -28.84
N ALA A 230 0.08 12.23 -28.33
CA ALA A 230 -1.10 12.73 -27.64
C ALA A 230 -1.50 11.81 -26.48
N ILE A 231 -1.94 12.44 -25.39
CA ILE A 231 -2.51 11.75 -24.23
C ILE A 231 -3.82 12.45 -23.87
N SER A 232 -4.88 11.66 -23.65
CA SER A 232 -6.16 12.14 -23.11
C SER A 232 -6.64 11.21 -22.00
N LEU A 233 -7.47 11.72 -21.09
CA LEU A 233 -7.94 11.02 -19.91
C LEU A 233 -9.48 11.10 -19.82
N ASP A 234 -10.10 10.04 -19.31
CA ASP A 234 -11.45 10.08 -18.72
C ASP A 234 -11.40 9.55 -17.28
N ASP A 235 -12.54 9.22 -16.65
CA ASP A 235 -12.59 8.74 -15.26
C ASP A 235 -11.74 7.47 -15.05
N ASN A 236 -11.82 6.50 -15.96
CA ASN A 236 -11.23 5.17 -15.78
C ASN A 236 -10.04 4.89 -16.72
N TYR A 237 -9.89 5.67 -17.79
CA TYR A 237 -9.01 5.32 -18.90
C TYR A 237 -8.01 6.42 -19.25
N ILE A 238 -6.87 5.96 -19.76
CA ILE A 238 -5.90 6.77 -20.49
C ILE A 238 -5.95 6.38 -21.97
N TYR A 239 -6.00 7.38 -22.83
CA TYR A 239 -5.95 7.24 -24.26
C TYR A 239 -4.60 7.76 -24.74
N LEU A 240 -3.84 6.91 -25.41
CA LEU A 240 -2.53 7.24 -25.98
C LEU A 240 -2.68 7.26 -27.49
N GLY A 241 -2.35 8.38 -28.12
CA GLY A 241 -2.30 8.53 -29.56
C GLY A 241 -0.87 8.79 -29.98
N GLY A 242 -0.42 8.15 -31.05
CA GLY A 242 0.93 8.30 -31.55
C GLY A 242 1.13 7.56 -32.85
N GLY A 243 2.38 7.23 -33.15
CA GLY A 243 2.72 6.49 -34.35
C GLY A 243 3.93 5.60 -34.17
N HIS A 244 4.01 4.58 -35.01
CA HIS A 244 5.23 3.81 -35.19
C HIS A 244 5.69 3.85 -36.65
N GLU A 245 7.00 3.93 -36.84
CA GLU A 245 7.62 3.88 -38.14
C GLU A 245 7.79 2.42 -38.59
N VAL A 246 7.15 2.09 -39.72
CA VAL A 246 7.23 0.74 -40.33
C VAL A 246 8.32 0.65 -41.39
N ASP A 247 8.71 1.77 -42.00
CA ASP A 247 9.81 1.81 -42.97
C ASP A 247 10.56 3.14 -42.91
N HIS A 248 11.80 3.08 -42.42
CA HIS A 248 12.69 4.23 -42.31
C HIS A 248 13.11 4.83 -43.65
N GLN A 249 13.21 4.00 -44.71
CA GLN A 249 13.65 4.50 -46.02
C GLN A 249 12.61 5.38 -46.69
N TYR A 250 11.33 5.20 -46.35
CA TYR A 250 10.21 5.94 -46.93
C TYR A 250 9.48 6.82 -45.93
N SER A 251 9.98 6.93 -44.69
CA SER A 251 9.29 7.62 -43.59
C SER A 251 7.82 7.20 -43.52
N ASN A 252 7.58 5.89 -43.56
CA ASN A 252 6.24 5.33 -43.54
C ASN A 252 5.81 5.13 -42.09
N TRP A 253 4.83 5.92 -41.64
CA TRP A 253 4.32 5.90 -40.28
C TRP A 253 2.91 5.32 -40.26
N LYS A 254 2.60 4.53 -39.22
CA LYS A 254 1.23 4.10 -38.92
C LYS A 254 0.78 4.74 -37.63
N TRP A 255 -0.47 5.19 -37.60
CA TRP A 255 -1.04 5.78 -36.38
C TRP A 255 -1.48 4.67 -35.45
N VAL A 256 -1.15 4.81 -34.18
CA VAL A 256 -1.57 3.93 -33.08
C VAL A 256 -2.43 4.73 -32.13
N ILE A 257 -3.62 4.19 -31.82
CA ILE A 257 -4.44 4.70 -30.73
C ILE A 257 -4.71 3.56 -29.77
N GLU A 258 -4.41 3.78 -28.50
CA GLU A 258 -4.57 2.83 -27.42
C GLU A 258 -5.54 3.39 -26.39
N LYS A 259 -6.38 2.51 -25.87
CA LYS A 259 -7.13 2.73 -24.64
C LYS A 259 -6.58 1.78 -23.59
N ARG A 260 -6.13 2.32 -22.47
CA ARG A 260 -5.62 1.54 -21.34
C ARG A 260 -6.38 1.86 -20.06
N GLU A 261 -6.50 0.86 -19.19
CA GLU A 261 -6.99 1.03 -17.83
C GLU A 261 -6.04 1.96 -17.06
N LYS A 262 -6.54 3.07 -16.53
CA LYS A 262 -5.70 4.06 -15.81
C LYS A 262 -5.02 3.45 -14.60
N ARG A 263 -5.67 2.48 -13.96
CA ARG A 263 -5.24 1.84 -12.72
C ARG A 263 -4.12 0.81 -12.89
N THR A 264 -4.12 0.06 -13.99
CA THR A 264 -3.17 -1.06 -14.21
C THR A 264 -2.26 -0.85 -15.41
N GLY A 265 -2.60 0.07 -16.31
CA GLY A 265 -1.96 0.25 -17.61
C GLY A 265 -2.35 -0.82 -18.63
N GLU A 266 -3.16 -1.81 -18.26
CA GLU A 266 -3.55 -2.89 -19.17
C GLU A 266 -4.30 -2.35 -20.38
N ILE A 267 -3.99 -2.90 -21.55
CA ILE A 267 -4.61 -2.54 -22.81
C ILE A 267 -6.06 -3.04 -22.86
N VAL A 268 -6.99 -2.11 -23.02
CA VAL A 268 -8.42 -2.42 -23.25
C VAL A 268 -8.62 -2.71 -24.74
N TRP A 269 -8.09 -1.84 -25.59
CA TRP A 269 -8.01 -2.04 -27.03
C TRP A 269 -6.90 -1.15 -27.62
N ALA A 270 -6.39 -1.55 -28.78
CA ALA A 270 -5.57 -0.70 -29.65
C ALA A 270 -6.04 -0.81 -31.09
N THR A 271 -5.88 0.28 -31.85
CA THR A 271 -6.09 0.29 -33.29
C THR A 271 -4.86 0.85 -33.99
N ILE A 272 -4.50 0.22 -35.11
CA ILE A 272 -3.41 0.65 -35.97
C ILE A 272 -4.04 1.02 -37.31
N THR A 273 -3.82 2.26 -37.76
CA THR A 273 -4.34 2.74 -39.04
C THR A 273 -3.21 3.13 -39.97
N ASP A 274 -3.28 2.62 -41.20
CA ASP A 274 -2.38 3.01 -42.28
C ASP A 274 -2.71 4.42 -42.75
N VAL A 275 -1.74 5.32 -42.63
CA VAL A 275 -1.83 6.68 -43.18
C VAL A 275 -0.82 6.84 -44.31
N THR A 276 -0.86 5.93 -45.29
CA THR A 276 -0.03 6.11 -46.49
C THR A 276 -0.45 7.42 -47.17
N PRO A 277 0.50 8.36 -47.44
CA PRO A 277 0.17 9.60 -48.13
C PRO A 277 -0.48 9.29 -49.49
N GLY A 278 -1.78 9.60 -49.63
CA GLY A 278 -2.50 9.44 -50.91
C GLY A 278 -3.83 8.68 -50.86
N ASN A 279 -4.25 8.10 -49.74
CA ASN A 279 -5.58 7.47 -49.61
C ASN A 279 -6.43 8.14 -48.52
N TYR A 280 -6.89 9.36 -48.79
CA TYR A 280 -8.10 9.87 -48.15
C TYR A 280 -9.30 9.40 -48.98
N ARG A 281 -10.07 8.43 -48.45
CA ARG A 281 -11.42 8.12 -48.94
C ARG A 281 -12.40 8.36 -47.81
#